data_AF-A0AAD6FMD7-F1
#
_entry.id   AF-A0AAD6FMD7-F1
#
_cell.length_a   1.000
_cell.length_b   1.000
_cell.length_c   1.000
_cell.angle_alpha   90.00
_cell.angle_beta   90.00
_cell.angle_gamma   90.00
#
_symmetry.space_group_name_H-M   'P 1'
#
loop_
_entity.id
_entity.type
_entity.pdbx_description
1 polymer ?
#
loop_
_entity_poly.entity_id
_entity_poly.type
_entity_poly.pdbx_seq_one_letter_code
_entity_poly.pdbx_strand_id
1 'polypeptide(L)'
;MKHSADEAIVKEKMKQTFTYRQKMLHDPVKSSEIFTAFPRFLDIPGMFLEKCPTVYKKKVLDQSRGLTQTGDLQGLVQNAGSTTEVENGWDSDMSSLMVLVHLLPPSSQGRKRPGKLSARQASEHLVKFLKTGTSIQGHLDSIMESRQPYLLAVGTQRSVIHKYFIVIDKHAIPCKSPDCLACIDELFKAHFVFGPSYNQDLLNVYNFMQTTIYEIDVETTKMNPRVAELRARMLN
;
A
#
# COMPACT_ATOMS: atom_id res chain seq x y z
N MET A 1 26.39 12.19 12.44
CA MET A 1 26.78 10.86 11.90
C MET A 1 27.27 11.06 10.47
N LYS A 2 28.43 10.50 10.08
CA LYS A 2 28.84 10.50 8.66
C LYS A 2 27.89 9.57 7.89
N HIS A 3 27.27 10.07 6.84
CA HIS A 3 26.37 9.30 5.98
C HIS A 3 27.19 8.25 5.21
N SER A 4 26.74 6.98 5.23
CA SER A 4 27.32 5.91 4.41
C SER A 4 26.39 5.60 3.24
N ALA A 5 26.96 5.46 2.04
CA ALA A 5 26.26 5.00 0.85
C ALA A 5 26.37 3.48 0.64
N ASP A 6 27.12 2.78 1.48
CA ASP A 6 27.30 1.33 1.42
C ASP A 6 25.98 0.62 1.77
N GLU A 7 25.47 -0.17 0.83
CA GLU A 7 24.15 -0.83 0.93
C GLU A 7 24.10 -1.85 2.08
N ALA A 8 25.18 -2.61 2.31
CA ALA A 8 25.23 -3.62 3.36
C ALA A 8 25.23 -2.96 4.75
N ILE A 9 26.01 -1.88 4.92
CA ILE A 9 26.03 -1.10 6.16
C ILE A 9 24.68 -0.43 6.40
N VAL A 10 24.05 0.13 5.36
CA VAL A 10 22.71 0.73 5.46
C VAL A 10 21.69 -0.33 5.88
N LYS A 11 21.68 -1.51 5.24
CA LYS A 11 20.76 -2.60 5.55
C LYS A 11 20.91 -3.09 6.99
N GLU A 12 22.14 -3.26 7.45
CA GLU A 12 22.42 -3.66 8.83
C GLU A 12 21.96 -2.60 9.85
N LYS A 13 22.25 -1.31 9.58
CA LYS A 13 21.78 -0.21 10.45
C LYS A 13 20.26 -0.07 10.46
N MET A 14 19.60 -0.33 9.34
CA MET A 14 18.13 -0.40 9.29
C MET A 14 17.63 -1.53 10.20
N LYS A 15 18.20 -2.73 10.13
CA LYS A 15 17.81 -3.84 11.04
C LYS A 15 17.99 -3.46 12.51
N GLN A 16 19.16 -2.93 12.88
CA GLN A 16 19.48 -2.54 14.26
C GLN A 16 18.54 -1.46 14.83
N THR A 17 18.03 -0.56 13.99
CA THR A 17 17.18 0.55 14.40
C THR A 17 15.69 0.27 14.27
N PHE A 18 15.29 -0.92 13.80
CA PHE A 18 13.88 -1.27 13.54
C PHE A 18 12.98 -1.07 14.77
N THR A 19 13.33 -1.70 15.90
CA THR A 19 12.54 -1.60 17.14
C THR A 19 12.44 -0.17 17.66
N TYR A 20 13.50 0.63 17.50
CA TYR A 20 13.48 2.03 17.90
C TYR A 20 12.54 2.86 17.02
N ARG A 21 12.62 2.70 15.70
CA ARG A 21 11.72 3.37 14.72
C ARG A 21 10.26 3.05 14.97
N GLN A 22 9.95 1.77 15.18
CA GLN A 22 8.60 1.33 15.48
C GLN A 22 8.07 1.92 16.79
N LYS A 23 8.88 1.94 17.86
CA LYS A 23 8.49 2.57 19.13
C LYS A 23 8.28 4.08 18.98
N MET A 24 9.15 4.76 18.23
CA MET A 24 9.05 6.19 17.98
C MET A 24 7.79 6.55 17.20
N LEU A 25 7.40 5.74 16.21
CA LEU A 25 6.15 5.91 15.46
C LEU A 25 4.90 5.76 16.36
N HIS A 26 4.97 4.91 17.39
CA HIS A 26 3.88 4.68 18.32
C HIS A 26 3.85 5.66 19.51
N ASP A 27 4.86 6.53 19.63
CA ASP A 27 4.95 7.55 20.67
C ASP A 27 4.33 8.85 20.14
N PRO A 28 3.19 9.31 20.71
CA PRO A 28 2.46 10.48 20.20
C PRO A 28 3.24 11.79 20.32
N VAL A 29 4.31 11.84 21.12
CA VAL A 29 5.17 13.02 21.24
C VAL A 29 6.28 12.97 20.20
N LYS A 30 6.88 11.79 19.99
CA LYS A 30 8.08 11.63 19.16
C LYS A 30 7.82 11.28 17.71
N SER A 31 6.62 10.82 17.38
CA SER A 31 6.29 10.39 16.02
C SER A 31 6.47 11.50 14.98
N SER A 32 6.26 12.76 15.37
CA SER A 32 6.50 13.93 14.52
C SER A 32 7.96 14.14 14.10
N GLU A 33 8.90 13.64 14.90
CA GLU A 33 10.35 13.76 14.64
C GLU A 33 10.90 12.57 13.82
N ILE A 34 10.07 11.59 13.46
CA ILE A 34 10.54 10.32 12.87
C ILE A 34 11.29 10.53 11.55
N PHE A 35 10.89 11.52 10.75
CA PHE A 35 11.56 11.84 9.48
C PHE A 35 12.87 12.59 9.68
N THR A 36 12.95 13.40 10.74
CA THR A 36 14.19 14.07 11.16
C THR A 36 15.19 13.05 11.67
N ALA A 37 14.72 12.06 12.44
CA ALA A 37 15.56 10.99 12.98
C ALA A 37 15.97 9.94 11.91
N PHE A 38 15.14 9.70 10.90
CA PHE A 38 15.34 8.67 9.87
C PHE A 38 15.19 9.21 8.43
N PRO A 39 16.05 10.15 8.00
CA PRO A 39 15.93 10.82 6.70
C PRO A 39 16.15 9.86 5.50
N ARG A 40 16.84 8.73 5.70
CA ARG A 40 17.15 7.76 4.63
C ARG A 40 15.91 7.15 3.98
N PHE A 41 14.74 7.23 4.62
CA PHE A 41 13.48 6.91 3.95
C PHE A 41 13.28 7.78 2.69
N LEU A 42 13.56 9.08 2.81
CA LEU A 42 13.42 10.08 1.75
C LEU A 42 14.52 9.93 0.69
N ASP A 43 15.72 9.49 1.07
CA ASP A 43 16.86 9.47 0.15
C ASP A 43 16.93 8.21 -0.72
N ILE A 44 16.61 7.04 -0.16
CA ILE A 44 16.75 5.77 -0.89
C ILE A 44 15.65 5.70 -1.97
N PRO A 45 15.92 5.23 -3.19
CA PRO A 45 14.86 4.90 -4.14
C PRO A 45 13.88 3.87 -3.55
N GLY A 46 12.79 3.62 -4.26
CA GLY A 46 11.83 2.59 -3.86
C GLY A 46 12.43 1.17 -3.80
N MET A 47 11.68 0.19 -3.29
CA MET A 47 12.06 -1.22 -3.26
C MET A 47 11.77 -1.98 -4.57
N PHE A 48 11.24 -1.33 -5.61
CA PHE A 48 10.68 -2.02 -6.78
C PHE A 48 11.72 -2.75 -7.63
N LEU A 49 11.32 -3.96 -8.00
CA LEU A 49 11.92 -4.75 -9.06
C LEU A 49 11.30 -4.28 -10.40
N GLU A 50 12.10 -3.71 -11.30
CA GLU A 50 11.70 -3.08 -12.58
C GLU A 50 10.76 -3.92 -13.49
N LYS A 51 10.55 -5.21 -13.21
CA LYS A 51 9.80 -6.16 -14.05
C LYS A 51 8.43 -6.58 -13.52
N CYS A 52 8.06 -6.17 -12.30
CA CYS A 52 6.82 -6.63 -11.65
C CYS A 52 5.49 -6.08 -12.22
N PRO A 53 5.36 -4.79 -12.60
CA PRO A 53 4.09 -4.16 -13.00
C PRO A 53 3.21 -4.93 -14.00
N THR A 54 3.77 -5.20 -15.19
CA THR A 54 2.97 -5.55 -16.37
C THR A 54 2.52 -7.01 -16.34
N VAL A 55 3.39 -7.90 -15.85
CA VAL A 55 3.08 -9.33 -15.67
C VAL A 55 2.02 -9.49 -14.57
N TYR A 56 2.18 -8.74 -13.49
CA TYR A 56 1.31 -8.85 -12.33
C TYR A 56 -0.12 -8.41 -12.65
N LYS A 57 -0.28 -7.27 -13.32
CA LYS A 57 -1.59 -6.74 -13.73
C LYS A 57 -2.40 -7.74 -14.55
N LYS A 58 -1.78 -8.37 -15.56
CA LYS A 58 -2.45 -9.40 -16.38
C LYS A 58 -2.91 -10.58 -15.53
N LYS A 59 -2.03 -11.11 -14.68
CA LYS A 59 -2.36 -12.27 -13.83
C LYS A 59 -3.47 -11.93 -12.82
N VAL A 60 -3.48 -10.72 -12.26
CA VAL A 60 -4.57 -10.23 -11.39
C VAL A 60 -5.91 -10.24 -12.11
N LEU A 61 -5.96 -9.76 -13.36
CA LEU A 61 -7.19 -9.76 -14.16
C LEU A 61 -7.65 -11.17 -14.56
N ASP A 62 -6.72 -12.08 -14.86
CA ASP A 62 -7.07 -13.47 -15.14
C ASP A 62 -7.66 -14.16 -13.90
N GLN A 63 -7.09 -13.91 -12.70
CA GLN A 63 -7.61 -14.46 -11.45
C GLN A 63 -8.97 -13.86 -11.05
N SER A 64 -9.26 -12.61 -11.41
CA SER A 64 -10.53 -11.96 -11.04
C SER A 64 -11.75 -12.59 -11.71
N ARG A 65 -11.58 -13.29 -12.84
CA ARG A 65 -12.66 -14.01 -13.54
C ARG A 65 -13.31 -15.09 -12.67
N GLY A 66 -12.57 -15.65 -11.72
CA GLY A 66 -13.07 -16.65 -10.78
C GLY A 66 -13.89 -16.07 -9.62
N LEU A 67 -13.99 -14.75 -9.49
CA LEU A 67 -14.77 -14.10 -8.43
C LEU A 67 -16.22 -13.88 -8.87
N THR A 68 -17.12 -13.77 -7.88
CA THR A 68 -18.47 -13.26 -8.10
C THR A 68 -18.41 -11.83 -8.63
N GLN A 69 -18.96 -11.61 -9.82
CA GLN A 69 -18.89 -10.33 -10.52
C GLN A 69 -19.94 -9.36 -9.95
N THR A 70 -19.51 -8.48 -9.05
CA THR A 70 -20.32 -7.33 -8.58
C THR A 70 -20.13 -6.13 -9.52
N GLY A 71 -21.06 -5.18 -9.53
CA GLY A 71 -20.92 -3.96 -10.35
C GLY A 71 -19.61 -3.21 -10.07
N ASP A 72 -19.23 -3.12 -8.79
CA ASP A 72 -17.96 -2.53 -8.36
C ASP A 72 -16.74 -3.28 -8.95
N LEU A 73 -16.72 -4.62 -8.86
CA LEU A 73 -15.60 -5.43 -9.38
C LEU A 73 -15.53 -5.38 -10.90
N GLN A 74 -16.68 -5.43 -11.59
CA GLN A 74 -16.73 -5.33 -13.05
C GLN A 74 -16.14 -4.01 -13.54
N GLY A 75 -16.51 -2.89 -12.90
CA GLY A 75 -15.94 -1.59 -13.20
C GLY A 75 -14.42 -1.55 -12.99
N LEU A 76 -13.91 -2.12 -11.90
CA LEU A 76 -12.47 -2.20 -11.66
C LEU A 76 -11.73 -3.06 -12.70
N VAL A 77 -12.28 -4.22 -13.06
CA VAL A 77 -11.68 -5.11 -14.07
C VAL A 77 -11.67 -4.44 -15.45
N GLN A 78 -12.75 -3.74 -15.80
CA GLN A 78 -12.84 -2.98 -17.04
C GLN A 78 -11.82 -1.85 -17.08
N ASN A 79 -11.75 -1.03 -16.02
CA ASN A 79 -10.82 0.09 -15.94
C ASN A 79 -9.36 -0.38 -15.98
N ALA A 80 -9.05 -1.47 -15.28
CA ALA A 80 -7.71 -2.06 -15.28
C ALA A 80 -7.30 -2.66 -16.64
N GLY A 81 -8.26 -3.07 -17.48
CA GLY A 81 -8.00 -3.50 -18.85
C GLY A 81 -8.00 -2.36 -19.87
N SER A 82 -8.48 -1.18 -19.49
CA SER A 82 -8.61 -0.02 -20.37
C SER A 82 -7.34 0.83 -20.40
N THR A 83 -7.09 1.44 -21.56
CA THR A 83 -6.10 2.52 -21.75
C THR A 83 -6.73 3.91 -21.73
N THR A 84 -8.06 4.00 -21.67
CA THR A 84 -8.80 5.26 -21.66
C THR A 84 -9.15 5.68 -20.23
N GLU A 85 -9.14 6.98 -19.99
CA GLU A 85 -9.67 7.54 -18.75
C GLU A 85 -11.15 7.20 -18.59
N VAL A 86 -11.55 6.82 -17.37
CA VAL A 86 -12.93 6.49 -17.04
C VAL A 86 -13.47 7.55 -16.09
N GLU A 87 -14.66 8.05 -16.38
CA GLU A 87 -15.33 9.03 -15.53
C GLU A 87 -15.68 8.39 -14.18
N ASN A 88 -15.33 9.06 -13.08
CA ASN A 88 -15.55 8.60 -11.70
C ASN A 88 -14.81 7.31 -11.25
N GLY A 89 -14.00 6.70 -12.13
CA GLY A 89 -13.21 5.50 -11.84
C GLY A 89 -11.76 5.79 -11.44
N TRP A 90 -11.05 4.80 -10.91
CA TRP A 90 -9.60 4.85 -10.78
C TRP A 90 -8.93 4.61 -12.15
N ASP A 91 -7.69 5.07 -12.30
CA ASP A 91 -6.86 4.73 -13.45
C ASP A 91 -6.59 3.22 -13.56
N SER A 92 -5.96 2.82 -14.67
CA SER A 92 -5.75 1.42 -15.02
C SER A 92 -4.90 0.65 -14.00
N ASP A 93 -3.87 1.27 -13.44
CA ASP A 93 -2.95 0.59 -12.51
C ASP A 93 -3.52 0.55 -11.11
N MET A 94 -4.09 1.66 -10.64
CA MET A 94 -4.79 1.70 -9.36
C MET A 94 -5.99 0.74 -9.36
N SER A 95 -6.73 0.64 -10.47
CA SER A 95 -7.83 -0.33 -10.60
C SER A 95 -7.32 -1.77 -10.48
N SER A 96 -6.17 -2.09 -11.09
CA SER A 96 -5.57 -3.44 -10.95
C SER A 96 -5.20 -3.76 -9.50
N LEU A 97 -4.71 -2.77 -8.75
CA LEU A 97 -4.45 -2.90 -7.32
C LEU A 97 -5.74 -3.10 -6.52
N MET A 98 -6.82 -2.39 -6.86
CA MET A 98 -8.12 -2.60 -6.21
C MET A 98 -8.64 -4.02 -6.48
N VAL A 99 -8.46 -4.56 -7.69
CA VAL A 99 -8.80 -5.96 -7.99
C VAL A 99 -8.02 -6.94 -7.11
N LEU A 100 -6.77 -6.65 -6.78
CA LEU A 100 -6.01 -7.46 -5.80
C LEU A 100 -6.68 -7.47 -4.41
N VAL A 101 -7.21 -6.33 -3.94
CA VAL A 101 -7.97 -6.27 -2.67
C VAL A 101 -9.23 -7.15 -2.74
N HIS A 102 -9.88 -7.24 -3.90
CA HIS A 102 -11.01 -8.15 -4.12
C HIS A 102 -10.60 -9.64 -4.17
N LEU A 103 -9.42 -9.95 -4.68
CA LEU A 103 -8.84 -11.30 -4.64
C LEU A 103 -8.47 -11.71 -3.21
N LEU A 104 -8.10 -10.75 -2.36
CA LEU A 104 -7.64 -10.94 -0.98
C LEU A 104 -8.44 -10.10 0.02
N PRO A 105 -9.77 -10.34 0.15
CA PRO A 105 -10.63 -9.53 1.00
C PRO A 105 -10.25 -9.66 2.47
N PRO A 106 -10.70 -8.71 3.32
CA PRO A 106 -10.52 -8.78 4.76
C PRO A 106 -10.95 -10.15 5.31
N SER A 107 -10.09 -10.77 6.11
CA SER A 107 -10.44 -12.02 6.77
C SER A 107 -11.55 -11.77 7.79
N SER A 108 -12.56 -12.65 7.81
CA SER A 108 -13.59 -12.62 8.85
C SER A 108 -12.93 -12.86 10.21
N GLN A 109 -12.97 -11.86 11.11
CA GLN A 109 -12.34 -11.91 12.43
C GLN A 109 -13.11 -12.78 13.45
N GLY A 110 -13.71 -13.88 13.00
CA GLY A 110 -14.52 -14.79 13.80
C GLY A 110 -15.84 -14.19 14.30
N ARG A 111 -16.53 -14.91 15.19
CA ARG A 111 -17.86 -14.54 15.73
C ARG A 111 -17.86 -13.24 16.56
N LYS A 112 -16.71 -12.66 16.90
CA LYS A 112 -16.57 -11.56 17.87
C LYS A 112 -16.69 -10.14 17.28
N ARG A 113 -16.74 -9.98 15.96
CA ARG A 113 -16.97 -8.68 15.30
C ARG A 113 -18.08 -8.81 14.25
N PRO A 114 -19.29 -8.29 14.52
CA PRO A 114 -20.40 -8.32 13.58
C PRO A 114 -20.21 -7.19 12.56
N GLY A 115 -19.43 -7.46 11.52
CA GLY A 115 -19.19 -6.52 10.44
C GLY A 115 -18.18 -7.07 9.47
N LYS A 116 -18.64 -7.64 8.36
CA LYS A 116 -17.75 -8.06 7.27
C LYS A 116 -17.44 -6.83 6.43
N LEU A 117 -16.30 -6.19 6.67
CA LEU A 117 -15.81 -5.11 5.83
C LEU A 117 -15.67 -5.63 4.39
N SER A 118 -16.26 -4.93 3.42
CA SER A 118 -16.14 -5.31 2.01
C SER A 118 -14.75 -4.98 1.47
N ALA A 119 -14.34 -5.63 0.38
CA ALA A 119 -13.08 -5.30 -0.31
C ALA A 119 -13.02 -3.82 -0.73
N ARG A 120 -14.15 -3.27 -1.18
CA ARG A 120 -14.28 -1.84 -1.53
C ARG A 120 -14.10 -0.91 -0.33
N GLN A 121 -14.56 -1.30 0.85
CA GLN A 121 -14.30 -0.51 2.05
C GLN A 121 -12.85 -0.66 2.51
N ALA A 122 -12.27 -1.86 2.38
CA ALA A 122 -10.88 -2.12 2.70
C ALA A 122 -9.91 -1.31 1.82
N SER A 123 -10.25 -1.07 0.55
CA SER A 123 -9.42 -0.23 -0.33
C SER A 123 -9.25 1.20 0.17
N GLU A 124 -10.20 1.74 0.93
CA GLU A 124 -10.08 3.10 1.52
C GLU A 124 -9.04 3.14 2.66
N HIS A 125 -8.57 1.99 3.13
CA HIS A 125 -7.41 1.88 4.03
C HIS A 125 -6.08 1.83 3.27
N LEU A 126 -6.10 1.58 1.95
CA LEU A 126 -4.91 1.51 1.11
C LEU A 126 -4.65 2.84 0.41
N VAL A 127 -5.71 3.43 -0.16
CA VAL A 127 -5.66 4.70 -0.88
C VAL A 127 -6.89 5.54 -0.58
N LYS A 128 -6.69 6.85 -0.38
CA LYS A 128 -7.75 7.85 -0.25
C LYS A 128 -7.64 8.88 -1.36
N PHE A 129 -8.76 9.27 -1.95
CA PHE A 129 -8.79 10.33 -2.95
C PHE A 129 -9.04 11.69 -2.29
N LEU A 130 -8.25 12.69 -2.66
CA LEU A 130 -8.42 14.08 -2.25
C LEU A 130 -8.56 14.97 -3.50
N LYS A 131 -9.69 15.65 -3.64
CA LYS A 131 -9.92 16.53 -4.78
C LYS A 131 -8.97 17.73 -4.73
N THR A 132 -8.38 18.07 -5.88
CA THR A 132 -7.53 19.24 -6.04
C THR A 132 -8.26 20.51 -5.56
N GLY A 133 -7.55 21.35 -4.80
CA GLY A 133 -8.13 22.51 -4.10
C GLY A 133 -8.54 22.22 -2.65
N THR A 134 -8.57 20.96 -2.22
CA THR A 134 -8.78 20.59 -0.81
C THR A 134 -7.47 20.70 -0.03
N SER A 135 -7.52 21.19 1.21
CA SER A 135 -6.35 21.32 2.08
C SER A 135 -5.84 19.94 2.52
N ILE A 136 -4.57 19.63 2.19
CA ILE A 136 -3.88 18.45 2.71
C ILE A 136 -3.80 18.53 4.24
N GLN A 137 -3.45 19.70 4.80
CA GLN A 137 -3.38 19.87 6.25
C GLN A 137 -4.74 19.63 6.91
N GLY A 138 -5.83 20.13 6.33
CA GLY A 138 -7.17 19.87 6.83
C GLY A 138 -7.54 18.38 6.82
N HIS A 139 -7.09 17.63 5.81
CA HIS A 139 -7.20 16.17 5.79
C HIS A 139 -6.39 15.52 6.92
N LEU A 140 -5.15 15.95 7.15
CA LEU A 140 -4.28 15.44 8.22
C LEU A 140 -4.87 15.70 9.61
N ASP A 141 -5.41 16.90 9.84
CA ASP A 141 -6.02 17.30 11.10
C ASP A 141 -7.28 16.47 11.43
N SER A 142 -8.00 16.03 10.39
CA SER A 142 -9.20 15.17 10.53
C SER A 142 -8.89 13.73 10.95
N ILE A 143 -7.63 13.30 10.91
CA ILE A 143 -7.23 11.94 11.28
C ILE A 143 -7.30 11.81 12.80
N MET A 144 -8.19 10.96 13.29
CA MET A 144 -8.33 10.70 14.73
C MET A 144 -7.34 9.64 15.23
N GLU A 145 -7.33 8.44 14.62
CA GLU A 145 -6.65 7.25 15.18
C GLU A 145 -5.79 6.45 14.18
N SER A 146 -5.66 6.90 12.92
CA SER A 146 -4.98 6.11 11.88
C SER A 146 -3.46 6.16 12.03
N ARG A 147 -2.87 5.03 12.40
CA ARG A 147 -1.40 4.86 12.51
C ARG A 147 -0.80 4.10 11.33
N GLN A 148 -1.61 3.41 10.54
CA GLN A 148 -1.15 2.66 9.38
C GLN A 148 -0.89 3.58 8.19
N PRO A 149 0.23 3.42 7.47
CA PRO A 149 0.51 4.17 6.26
C PRO A 149 -0.55 3.89 5.18
N TYR A 150 -0.95 4.93 4.45
CA TYR A 150 -1.80 4.80 3.25
C TYR A 150 -1.41 5.84 2.20
N LEU A 151 -1.84 5.64 0.95
CA LEU A 151 -1.66 6.63 -0.11
C LEU A 151 -2.78 7.67 -0.10
N LEU A 152 -2.43 8.95 -0.17
CA LEU A 152 -3.34 10.04 -0.44
C LEU A 152 -3.14 10.48 -1.90
N ALA A 153 -4.09 10.12 -2.75
CA ALA A 153 -4.10 10.42 -4.18
C ALA A 153 -4.80 11.77 -4.42
N VAL A 154 -4.06 12.78 -4.88
CA VAL A 154 -4.55 14.14 -5.10
C VAL A 154 -4.75 14.39 -6.59
N GLY A 155 -5.99 14.64 -7.01
CA GLY A 155 -6.35 14.75 -8.43
C GLY A 155 -7.61 15.57 -8.68
N THR A 156 -7.94 15.87 -9.94
CA THR A 156 -9.26 16.47 -10.27
C THR A 156 -10.38 15.46 -10.09
N GLN A 157 -10.11 14.20 -10.44
CA GLN A 157 -10.95 13.01 -10.29
C GLN A 157 -10.07 11.78 -10.08
N ARG A 158 -10.67 10.64 -9.69
CA ARG A 158 -9.93 9.40 -9.39
C ARG A 158 -9.13 8.84 -10.58
N SER A 159 -9.53 9.15 -11.81
CA SER A 159 -8.85 8.74 -13.04
C SER A 159 -7.74 9.71 -13.46
N VAL A 160 -7.67 10.89 -12.83
CA VAL A 160 -6.72 11.95 -13.15
C VAL A 160 -6.05 12.41 -11.85
N ILE A 161 -5.07 11.61 -11.40
CA ILE A 161 -4.25 11.90 -10.23
C ILE A 161 -3.03 12.72 -10.63
N HIS A 162 -2.80 13.82 -9.94
CA HIS A 162 -1.66 14.71 -10.17
C HIS A 162 -0.47 14.36 -9.29
N LYS A 163 -0.74 14.00 -8.03
CA LYS A 163 0.28 13.77 -7.00
C LYS A 163 -0.20 12.73 -6.00
N TYR A 164 0.75 12.01 -5.43
CA TYR A 164 0.53 11.10 -4.32
C TYR A 164 1.32 11.55 -3.10
N PHE A 165 0.77 11.25 -1.93
CA PHE A 165 1.47 11.38 -0.66
C PHE A 165 1.34 10.07 0.12
N ILE A 166 2.40 9.69 0.82
CA ILE A 166 2.31 8.67 1.87
C ILE A 166 1.91 9.37 3.14
N VAL A 167 0.72 9.03 3.65
CA VAL A 167 0.26 9.54 4.94
C VAL A 167 0.58 8.53 6.01
N ILE A 168 1.35 8.95 7.02
CA ILE A 168 1.69 8.15 8.19
C ILE A 168 1.70 9.07 9.41
N ASP A 169 0.93 8.68 10.44
CA ASP A 169 0.77 9.42 11.69
C ASP A 169 0.61 10.95 11.52
N LYS A 170 -0.39 11.36 10.73
CA LYS A 170 -0.71 12.77 10.40
C LYS A 170 0.37 13.55 9.65
N HIS A 171 1.40 12.88 9.12
CA HIS A 171 2.36 13.48 8.21
C HIS A 171 2.05 13.04 6.79
N ALA A 172 2.14 13.96 5.83
CA ALA A 172 2.06 13.66 4.41
C ALA A 172 3.45 13.81 3.78
N ILE A 173 4.00 12.72 3.26
CA ILE A 173 5.27 12.71 2.54
C ILE A 173 4.96 12.68 1.05
N PRO A 174 5.37 13.68 0.26
CA PRO A 174 5.19 13.63 -1.18
C PRO A 174 5.92 12.43 -1.77
N CYS A 175 5.24 11.62 -2.58
CA CYS A 175 5.90 10.58 -3.37
C CYS A 175 6.82 11.22 -4.41
N LYS A 176 7.89 10.53 -4.79
CA LYS A 176 8.87 11.06 -5.76
C LYS A 176 8.33 11.04 -7.19
N SER A 177 7.50 10.04 -7.49
CA SER A 177 6.89 9.84 -8.81
C SER A 177 5.38 10.09 -8.75
N PRO A 178 4.76 10.59 -9.83
CA PRO A 178 3.31 10.58 -9.99
C PRO A 178 2.77 9.19 -10.39
N ASP A 179 3.64 8.22 -10.68
CA ASP A 179 3.25 6.86 -11.06
C ASP A 179 2.67 6.07 -9.88
N CYS A 180 1.50 5.45 -10.06
CA CYS A 180 0.80 4.70 -9.02
C CYS A 180 1.65 3.55 -8.45
N LEU A 181 2.34 2.80 -9.30
CA LEU A 181 3.08 1.61 -8.87
C LEU A 181 4.33 2.01 -8.09
N ALA A 182 5.03 3.07 -8.53
CA ALA A 182 6.11 3.67 -7.76
C ALA A 182 5.62 4.19 -6.39
N CYS A 183 4.41 4.76 -6.31
CA CYS A 183 3.86 5.21 -5.02
C CYS A 183 3.52 4.04 -4.09
N ILE A 184 3.01 2.95 -4.64
CA ILE A 184 2.74 1.71 -3.86
C ILE A 184 4.04 1.11 -3.34
N ASP A 185 5.11 1.23 -4.11
CA ASP A 185 6.43 0.83 -3.67
C ASP A 185 6.94 1.64 -2.49
N GLU A 186 6.87 2.96 -2.60
CA GLU A 186 7.25 3.85 -1.52
C GLU A 186 6.38 3.60 -0.27
N LEU A 187 5.08 3.30 -0.45
CA LEU A 187 4.18 2.89 0.64
C LEU A 187 4.62 1.58 1.29
N PHE A 188 4.97 0.56 0.51
CA PHE A 188 5.43 -0.72 1.05
C PHE A 188 6.78 -0.56 1.77
N LYS A 189 7.68 0.25 1.21
CA LYS A 189 8.91 0.67 1.87
C LYS A 189 8.63 1.37 3.20
N ALA A 190 7.60 2.20 3.30
CA ALA A 190 7.23 2.85 4.57
C ALA A 190 6.88 1.82 5.65
N HIS A 191 6.20 0.73 5.29
CA HIS A 191 5.92 -0.37 6.22
C HIS A 191 7.21 -1.05 6.71
N PHE A 192 8.17 -1.29 5.82
CA PHE A 192 9.42 -1.95 6.17
C PHE A 192 10.36 -1.05 6.98
N VAL A 193 10.40 0.24 6.65
CA VAL A 193 11.28 1.22 7.29
C VAL A 193 10.74 1.66 8.65
N PHE A 194 9.45 1.95 8.76
CA PHE A 194 8.88 2.45 10.02
C PHE A 194 8.34 1.33 10.92
N GLY A 195 8.19 0.11 10.38
CA GLY A 195 7.67 -1.04 11.11
C GLY A 195 6.24 -0.95 11.64
N PRO A 196 5.30 -0.15 11.09
CA PRO A 196 3.91 -0.23 11.53
C PRO A 196 3.36 -1.63 11.25
N SER A 197 2.53 -2.15 12.16
CA SER A 197 1.75 -3.35 11.86
C SER A 197 0.84 -3.08 10.66
N TYR A 198 0.72 -4.06 9.76
CA TYR A 198 -0.22 -3.98 8.65
C TYR A 198 -1.65 -3.73 9.16
N ASN A 199 -2.41 -2.94 8.38
CA ASN A 199 -3.83 -2.80 8.61
C ASN A 199 -4.48 -4.19 8.55
N GLN A 200 -5.27 -4.54 9.57
CA GLN A 200 -5.84 -5.88 9.69
C GLN A 200 -6.78 -6.24 8.52
N ASP A 201 -7.43 -5.25 7.92
CA ASP A 201 -8.32 -5.44 6.78
C ASP A 201 -7.55 -5.64 5.47
N LEU A 202 -6.29 -5.19 5.42
CA LEU A 202 -5.38 -5.35 4.28
C LEU A 202 -4.28 -6.38 4.54
N LEU A 203 -4.31 -7.10 5.66
CA LEU A 203 -3.24 -8.00 6.08
C LEU A 203 -2.90 -9.03 5.00
N ASN A 204 -3.92 -9.59 4.34
CA ASN A 204 -3.72 -10.57 3.26
C ASN A 204 -3.07 -9.93 2.03
N VAL A 205 -3.45 -8.69 1.69
CA VAL A 205 -2.87 -7.93 0.57
C VAL A 205 -1.39 -7.64 0.86
N TYR A 206 -1.07 -7.11 2.04
CA TYR A 206 0.31 -6.82 2.40
C TYR A 206 1.18 -8.08 2.51
N ASN A 207 0.67 -9.17 3.10
CA ASN A 207 1.38 -10.44 3.12
C ASN A 207 1.62 -10.96 1.70
N PHE A 208 0.63 -10.84 0.80
CA PHE A 208 0.80 -11.21 -0.59
C PHE A 208 1.92 -10.40 -1.24
N MET A 209 1.89 -9.07 -1.10
CA MET A 209 2.92 -8.17 -1.65
C MET A 209 4.29 -8.55 -1.08
N GLN A 210 4.41 -8.69 0.23
CA GLN A 210 5.63 -9.06 0.92
C GLN A 210 6.24 -10.35 0.36
N THR A 211 5.48 -11.44 0.30
CA THR A 211 6.03 -12.77 -0.04
C THR A 211 6.06 -13.08 -1.53
N THR A 212 5.28 -12.35 -2.35
CA THR A 212 5.09 -12.67 -3.78
C THR A 212 5.66 -11.60 -4.70
N ILE A 213 5.48 -10.32 -4.36
CA ILE A 213 5.98 -9.20 -5.17
C ILE A 213 7.41 -8.86 -4.77
N TYR A 214 7.67 -8.79 -3.46
CA TYR A 214 8.97 -8.39 -2.92
C TYR A 214 9.85 -9.57 -2.49
N GLU A 215 9.29 -10.78 -2.42
CA GLU A 215 10.00 -12.01 -2.01
C GLU A 215 10.71 -11.88 -0.63
N ILE A 216 10.09 -11.13 0.27
CA ILE A 216 10.56 -10.92 1.65
C ILE A 216 9.94 -11.97 2.57
N ASP A 217 10.74 -12.55 3.45
CA ASP A 217 10.30 -13.43 4.53
C ASP A 217 9.40 -14.59 4.05
N VAL A 218 9.67 -15.11 2.85
CA VAL A 218 8.83 -16.12 2.17
C VAL A 218 8.65 -17.38 3.01
N GLU A 219 9.71 -17.83 3.69
CA GLU A 219 9.70 -19.06 4.50
C GLU A 219 9.20 -18.83 5.93
N THR A 220 9.27 -17.58 6.42
CA THR A 220 9.00 -17.23 7.82
C THR A 220 7.62 -16.61 8.02
N THR A 221 7.03 -16.02 6.98
CA THR A 221 5.71 -15.39 7.03
C THR A 221 4.62 -16.46 7.07
N LYS A 222 3.87 -16.51 8.18
CA LYS A 222 2.69 -17.37 8.27
C LYS A 222 1.57 -16.85 7.36
N MET A 223 1.43 -17.43 6.19
CA MET A 223 0.44 -17.00 5.19
C MET A 223 -0.96 -17.55 5.49
N ASN A 224 -1.98 -16.74 5.23
CA ASN A 224 -3.35 -17.22 5.13
C ASN A 224 -3.48 -18.19 3.94
N PRO A 225 -4.25 -19.29 4.02
CA PRO A 225 -4.41 -20.25 2.92
C PRO A 225 -4.79 -19.61 1.59
N ARG A 226 -5.63 -18.57 1.61
CA ARG A 226 -6.05 -17.85 0.40
C ARG A 226 -4.90 -17.07 -0.24
N VAL A 227 -4.00 -16.52 0.57
CA VAL A 227 -2.79 -15.83 0.10
C VAL A 227 -1.83 -16.84 -0.52
N ALA A 228 -1.63 -18.00 0.13
CA ALA A 228 -0.78 -19.07 -0.38
C ALA A 228 -1.30 -19.64 -1.72
N GLU A 229 -2.61 -19.86 -1.82
CA GLU A 229 -3.26 -20.31 -3.05
C GLU A 229 -3.10 -19.29 -4.18
N LEU A 230 -3.40 -18.00 -3.92
CA LEU A 230 -3.22 -16.97 -4.93
C LEU A 230 -1.76 -16.85 -5.36
N ARG A 231 -0.81 -16.91 -4.43
CA ARG A 231 0.63 -16.92 -4.73
C ARG A 231 1.01 -18.06 -5.65
N ALA A 232 0.56 -19.28 -5.37
CA ALA A 232 0.83 -20.44 -6.22
C ALA A 232 0.30 -20.24 -7.66
N ARG A 233 -0.92 -19.72 -7.81
CA ARG A 233 -1.52 -19.43 -9.13
C ARG A 233 -0.83 -18.29 -9.88
N MET A 234 -0.23 -17.35 -9.15
CA MET A 234 0.45 -16.18 -9.71
C MET A 234 1.91 -16.46 -10.10
N LEU A 235 2.54 -17.50 -9.53
CA LEU A 235 3.91 -17.89 -9.84
C LEU A 235 4.02 -18.97 -10.92
N ASN A 236 2.95 -19.75 -11.13
CA ASN A 236 2.79 -20.62 -12.29
C ASN A 236 2.37 -19.83 -13.55
#